data_AF-A0A0N7KYT5-F1
#
_entry.id   AF-A0A0N7KYT5-F1
#
_cell.length_a   1.000
_cell.length_b   1.000
_cell.length_c   1.000
_cell.angle_alpha   90.00
_cell.angle_beta   90.00
_cell.angle_gamma   90.00
#
_symmetry.space_group_name_H-M   'P 1'
#
loop_
_entity.id
_entity.type
_entity.pdbx_description
1 polymer ?
#
loop_
_entity_poly.entity_id
_entity_poly.type
_entity_poly.pdbx_seq_one_letter_code
_entity_poly.pdbx_strand_id
1 'polypeptide(L)'
;MNLQGPQLLDALRYIPSIRSRQAELRGFSELRPETKDAIHPIVSLGKNGRMDQSERVVEAIAQRVGQCFLDLNTYPGQACSDWERLCDPANAYGNWRDLLQRANGVTPVALLREGVPGRAFVRQVILLEREFGAVVIRSRQPAQDLAAMQAALSAVDDVNNLLIILDLGYIRGAVDPKETEARRIISALRTTDPTVRVCVTSSSYPKAVSVYGEFQGSLEIIERELHAQIGGDEVAIYGDHASIYPEPFEPVISRFVPRIDYCLEYTWLYHRRREDAGGYAECARQIVASADWDPAFANDVWGAALIARTARTGVVEPGFGSPANWIAVRVNMHIERQANLAASIAEGIEELF
;
A
#
# COMPACT_ATOMS: atom_id res chain seq x y z
N MET A 1 16.19 3.72 0.12
CA MET A 1 16.98 2.99 -0.90
C MET A 1 17.39 3.99 -1.95
N ASN A 2 18.63 3.99 -2.44
CA ASN A 2 19.03 4.86 -3.57
C ASN A 2 19.37 4.02 -4.80
N LEU A 3 18.45 3.14 -5.17
CA LEU A 3 18.53 2.27 -6.34
C LEU A 3 17.52 2.75 -7.38
N GLN A 4 17.79 2.45 -8.65
CA GLN A 4 16.90 2.76 -9.77
C GLN A 4 16.84 1.56 -10.72
N GLY A 5 15.89 1.56 -11.65
CA GLY A 5 15.82 0.52 -12.68
C GLY A 5 15.67 -0.90 -12.10
N PRO A 6 16.28 -1.92 -12.73
CA PRO A 6 16.27 -3.30 -12.26
C PRO A 6 16.79 -3.48 -10.84
N GLN A 7 17.87 -2.77 -10.46
CA GLN A 7 18.49 -2.94 -9.14
C GLN A 7 17.52 -2.55 -8.02
N LEU A 8 16.70 -1.51 -8.25
CA LEU A 8 15.62 -1.16 -7.34
C LEU A 8 14.65 -2.33 -7.20
N LEU A 9 14.20 -2.90 -8.32
CA LEU A 9 13.18 -3.95 -8.32
C LEU A 9 13.68 -5.25 -7.67
N ASP A 10 14.96 -5.58 -7.81
CA ASP A 10 15.59 -6.77 -7.20
C ASP A 10 15.69 -6.69 -5.67
N ALA A 11 15.86 -5.49 -5.14
CA ALA A 11 16.00 -5.25 -3.71
C ALA A 11 14.66 -5.23 -2.96
N LEU A 12 13.52 -5.24 -3.66
CA LEU A 12 12.22 -5.18 -3.03
C LEU A 12 11.87 -6.49 -2.32
N ARG A 13 11.42 -6.35 -1.08
CA ARG A 13 10.86 -7.44 -0.26
C ARG A 13 9.47 -7.13 0.25
N TYR A 14 9.14 -5.84 0.39
CA TYR A 14 7.83 -5.38 0.82
C TYR A 14 7.43 -4.10 0.05
N ILE A 15 6.21 -4.09 -0.48
CA ILE A 15 5.62 -2.93 -1.18
C ILE A 15 4.31 -2.54 -0.50
N PRO A 16 4.31 -1.54 0.41
CA PRO A 16 3.07 -1.01 0.95
C PRO A 16 2.35 -0.13 -0.10
N SER A 17 1.06 -0.38 -0.28
CA SER A 17 0.17 0.44 -1.09
C SER A 17 -0.55 1.46 -0.24
N ILE A 18 -0.25 2.74 -0.48
CA ILE A 18 -0.91 3.88 0.15
C ILE A 18 -1.56 4.79 -0.90
N ARG A 19 -2.46 5.64 -0.45
CA ARG A 19 -3.11 6.70 -1.22
C ARG A 19 -2.56 8.04 -0.80
N SER A 20 -2.69 9.04 -1.67
CA SER A 20 -2.31 10.45 -1.38
C SER A 20 -3.18 11.15 -0.31
N ARG A 21 -3.94 10.39 0.50
CA ARG A 21 -4.79 10.91 1.57
C ARG A 21 -3.95 11.33 2.77
N GLN A 22 -4.40 12.36 3.49
CA GLN A 22 -3.69 12.97 4.62
C GLN A 22 -3.22 11.95 5.67
N ALA A 23 -4.09 11.03 6.08
CA ALA A 23 -3.75 10.04 7.11
C ALA A 23 -2.64 9.09 6.66
N GLU A 24 -2.73 8.58 5.44
CA GLU A 24 -1.78 7.61 4.88
C GLU A 24 -0.42 8.28 4.64
N LEU A 25 -0.39 9.47 4.03
CA LEU A 25 0.83 10.25 3.83
C LEU A 25 1.48 10.67 5.17
N ARG A 26 0.67 11.03 6.18
CA ARG A 26 1.19 11.35 7.51
C ARG A 26 1.83 10.12 8.16
N GLY A 27 1.12 8.99 8.19
CA GLY A 27 1.63 7.76 8.77
C GLY A 27 2.95 7.31 8.15
N PHE A 28 3.05 7.42 6.81
CA PHE A 28 4.28 7.15 6.09
C PHE A 28 5.40 8.16 6.43
N SER A 29 5.09 9.45 6.52
CA SER A 29 6.10 10.48 6.81
C SER A 29 6.76 10.33 8.19
N GLU A 30 6.08 9.67 9.13
CA GLU A 30 6.56 9.40 10.50
C GLU A 30 7.29 8.04 10.60
N LEU A 31 7.46 7.31 9.50
CA LEU A 31 8.31 6.10 9.49
C LEU A 31 9.75 6.48 9.79
N ARG A 32 10.45 5.56 10.44
CA ARG A 32 11.88 5.67 10.72
C ARG A 32 12.68 5.73 9.42
N PRO A 33 13.82 6.45 9.38
CA PRO A 33 14.66 6.54 8.18
C PRO A 33 15.05 5.17 7.61
N GLU A 34 15.45 4.23 8.45
CA GLU A 34 15.82 2.87 8.05
C GLU A 34 14.67 2.11 7.37
N THR A 35 13.45 2.27 7.87
CA THR A 35 12.26 1.66 7.28
C THR A 35 11.95 2.26 5.93
N LYS A 36 12.02 3.59 5.80
CA LYS A 36 11.88 4.28 4.49
C LYS A 36 12.97 3.86 3.52
N ASP A 37 14.17 3.59 4.04
CA ASP A 37 15.29 3.18 3.21
C ASP A 37 15.19 1.73 2.71
N ALA A 38 14.44 0.88 3.40
CA ALA A 38 14.25 -0.52 3.04
C ALA A 38 13.09 -0.78 2.07
N ILE A 39 12.18 0.17 1.88
CA ILE A 39 10.94 -0.02 1.11
C ILE A 39 10.82 0.97 -0.05
N HIS A 40 9.99 0.62 -1.04
CA HIS A 40 9.57 1.52 -2.11
C HIS A 40 8.04 1.45 -2.27
N PRO A 41 7.28 2.38 -1.66
CA PRO A 41 5.82 2.28 -1.63
C PRO A 41 5.21 2.51 -3.01
N ILE A 42 4.01 1.97 -3.22
CA ILE A 42 3.13 2.43 -4.29
C ILE A 42 2.15 3.47 -3.74
N VAL A 43 2.12 4.63 -4.39
CA VAL A 43 1.25 5.75 -4.02
C VAL A 43 0.21 5.98 -5.11
N SER A 44 -1.06 5.73 -4.81
CA SER A 44 -2.16 6.07 -5.72
C SER A 44 -2.54 7.55 -5.60
N LEU A 45 -2.24 8.31 -6.65
CA LEU A 45 -2.47 9.73 -6.79
C LEU A 45 -3.96 10.05 -6.92
N GLY A 46 -4.53 10.61 -5.87
CA GLY A 46 -5.83 11.29 -5.86
C GLY A 46 -5.76 12.64 -5.15
N LYS A 47 -6.90 13.29 -4.92
CA LYS A 47 -6.94 14.54 -4.16
C LYS A 47 -6.44 14.35 -2.71
N ASN A 48 -5.74 15.36 -2.19
CA ASN A 48 -5.28 15.42 -0.81
C ASN A 48 -6.06 16.50 -0.04
N GLY A 49 -7.16 16.11 0.60
CA GLY A 49 -8.06 17.05 1.27
C GLY A 49 -8.73 17.99 0.26
N ARG A 50 -8.44 19.30 0.33
CA ARG A 50 -8.91 20.31 -0.63
C ARG A 50 -7.96 20.50 -1.83
N MET A 51 -6.77 19.91 -1.79
CA MET A 51 -5.82 19.96 -2.89
C MET A 51 -6.18 18.89 -3.91
N ASP A 52 -6.59 19.29 -5.11
CA ASP A 52 -7.09 18.40 -6.16
C ASP A 52 -6.40 18.61 -7.51
N GLN A 53 -5.32 19.39 -7.57
CA GLN A 53 -4.47 19.51 -8.75
C GLN A 53 -3.36 18.46 -8.67
N SER A 54 -3.25 17.59 -9.67
CA SER A 54 -2.31 16.46 -9.66
C SER A 54 -0.87 16.87 -9.34
N GLU A 55 -0.35 17.90 -10.02
CA GLU A 55 1.02 18.42 -9.84
C GLU A 55 1.32 18.78 -8.38
N ARG A 56 0.42 19.51 -7.73
CA ARG A 56 0.56 19.92 -6.32
C ARG A 56 0.50 18.73 -5.37
N VAL A 57 -0.32 17.73 -5.69
CA VAL A 57 -0.39 16.52 -4.86
C VAL A 57 0.89 15.70 -5.03
N VAL A 58 1.45 15.61 -6.25
CA VAL A 58 2.72 14.94 -6.51
C VAL A 58 3.87 15.62 -5.74
N GLU A 59 3.93 16.95 -5.72
CA GLU A 59 4.88 17.69 -4.87
C GLU A 59 4.72 17.32 -3.39
N ALA A 60 3.48 17.23 -2.90
CA ALA A 60 3.20 16.85 -1.52
C ALA A 60 3.54 15.38 -1.21
N ILE A 61 3.49 14.49 -2.19
CA ILE A 61 3.95 13.09 -2.09
C ILE A 61 5.48 13.10 -2.00
N ALA A 62 6.18 13.77 -2.92
CA ALA A 62 7.64 13.82 -2.94
C ALA A 62 8.22 14.35 -1.62
N GLN A 63 7.59 15.36 -1.01
CA GLN A 63 8.02 15.91 0.28
C GLN A 63 7.84 14.96 1.48
N ARG A 64 6.84 14.08 1.45
CA ARG A 64 6.46 13.24 2.60
C ARG A 64 6.92 11.79 2.49
N VAL A 65 6.92 11.28 1.27
CA VAL A 65 7.22 9.89 0.93
C VAL A 65 8.62 9.77 0.35
N GLY A 66 9.05 10.74 -0.47
CA GLY A 66 10.28 10.63 -1.23
C GLY A 66 10.10 9.75 -2.46
N GLN A 67 10.94 8.74 -2.62
CA GLN A 67 10.88 7.84 -3.77
C GLN A 67 9.70 6.88 -3.69
N CYS A 68 8.98 6.67 -4.80
CA CYS A 68 7.83 5.77 -4.83
C CYS A 68 7.48 5.28 -6.23
N PHE A 69 6.70 4.19 -6.31
CA PHE A 69 5.90 3.90 -7.50
C PHE A 69 4.69 4.85 -7.52
N LEU A 70 4.59 5.69 -8.55
CA LEU A 70 3.47 6.62 -8.66
C LEU A 70 2.39 6.04 -9.57
N ASP A 71 1.23 5.75 -8.99
CA ASP A 71 0.03 5.25 -9.65
C ASP A 71 -1.04 6.34 -9.69
N LEU A 72 -2.06 6.19 -10.53
CA LEU A 72 -3.20 7.10 -10.58
C LEU A 72 -4.41 6.47 -9.91
N ASN A 73 -5.03 7.18 -8.98
CA ASN A 73 -6.28 6.75 -8.37
C ASN A 73 -7.40 6.81 -9.41
N THR A 74 -8.02 5.67 -9.72
CA THR A 74 -9.10 5.57 -10.73
C THR A 74 -10.50 5.76 -10.16
N TYR A 75 -10.62 5.97 -8.85
CA TYR A 75 -11.93 6.02 -8.19
C TYR A 75 -12.59 7.41 -8.27
N PRO A 76 -13.85 7.48 -8.75
CA PRO A 76 -14.63 8.71 -8.76
C PRO A 76 -14.73 9.35 -7.36
N GLY A 77 -14.70 10.68 -7.31
CA GLY A 77 -14.83 11.45 -6.05
C GLY A 77 -13.54 11.58 -5.24
N GLN A 78 -12.50 10.80 -5.54
CA GLN A 78 -11.16 10.92 -4.93
C GLN A 78 -10.07 11.24 -5.93
N ALA A 79 -10.41 11.31 -7.20
CA ALA A 79 -9.54 11.74 -8.27
C ALA A 79 -9.15 13.23 -8.14
N CYS A 80 -8.04 13.59 -8.77
CA CYS A 80 -7.69 14.98 -9.02
C CYS A 80 -8.65 15.60 -10.06
N SER A 81 -8.78 16.91 -10.03
CA SER A 81 -9.61 17.69 -10.96
C SER A 81 -9.20 17.54 -12.42
N ASP A 82 -7.94 17.23 -12.70
CA ASP A 82 -7.38 17.01 -14.05
C ASP A 82 -7.28 15.53 -14.43
N TRP A 83 -7.97 14.64 -13.72
CA TRP A 83 -7.91 13.19 -13.92
C TRP A 83 -8.27 12.73 -15.32
N GLU A 84 -9.33 13.29 -15.94
CA GLU A 84 -9.74 12.92 -17.29
C GLU A 84 -8.63 13.19 -18.31
N ARG A 85 -7.96 14.33 -18.17
CA ARG A 85 -6.81 14.71 -19.01
C ARG A 85 -5.65 13.72 -18.84
N LEU A 86 -5.34 13.33 -17.60
CA LEU A 86 -4.28 12.36 -17.33
C LEU A 86 -4.60 10.96 -17.86
N CYS A 87 -5.87 10.59 -17.90
CA CYS A 87 -6.33 9.28 -18.38
C CYS A 87 -6.52 9.19 -19.90
N ASP A 88 -6.32 10.28 -20.65
CA ASP A 88 -6.46 10.28 -22.10
C ASP A 88 -5.40 9.36 -22.74
N PRO A 89 -5.79 8.29 -23.46
CA PRO A 89 -4.85 7.36 -24.09
C PRO A 89 -4.11 7.95 -25.31
N ALA A 90 -4.47 9.16 -25.76
CA ALA A 90 -3.78 9.85 -26.85
C ALA A 90 -2.27 9.95 -26.60
N ASN A 91 -1.49 9.76 -27.67
CA ASN A 91 -0.02 9.77 -27.62
C ASN A 91 0.56 8.84 -26.55
N ALA A 92 -0.08 7.69 -26.33
CA ALA A 92 0.26 6.71 -25.31
C ALA A 92 0.28 7.32 -23.90
N TYR A 93 -0.83 7.96 -23.52
CA TYR A 93 -0.99 8.66 -22.25
C TYR A 93 0.00 9.81 -22.06
N GLY A 94 0.18 10.66 -23.09
CA GLY A 94 1.16 11.76 -23.07
C GLY A 94 1.03 12.66 -21.84
N ASN A 95 -0.19 13.05 -21.46
CA ASN A 95 -0.44 13.89 -20.29
C ASN A 95 0.04 13.27 -18.97
N TRP A 96 -0.09 11.95 -18.81
CA TRP A 96 0.38 11.22 -17.63
C TRP A 96 1.90 11.14 -17.62
N ARG A 97 2.50 10.81 -18.77
CA ARG A 97 3.97 10.74 -18.91
C ARG A 97 4.62 12.11 -18.67
N ASP A 98 4.04 13.19 -19.19
CA ASP A 98 4.52 14.55 -18.97
C ASP A 98 4.45 14.97 -17.50
N LEU A 99 3.44 14.52 -16.75
CA LEU A 99 3.37 14.73 -15.30
C LEU A 99 4.49 13.97 -14.58
N LEU A 100 4.69 12.70 -14.94
CA LEU A 100 5.71 11.84 -14.34
C LEU A 100 7.14 12.36 -14.60
N GLN A 101 7.44 12.85 -15.80
CA GLN A 101 8.77 13.38 -16.15
C GLN A 101 9.14 14.64 -15.36
N ARG A 102 8.14 15.38 -14.88
CA ARG A 102 8.33 16.57 -14.04
C ARG A 102 8.41 16.24 -12.55
N ALA A 103 8.12 14.99 -12.16
CA ALA A 103 8.14 14.53 -10.79
C ALA A 103 9.50 13.93 -10.43
N ASN A 104 10.01 14.28 -9.24
CA ASN A 104 11.28 13.75 -8.75
C ASN A 104 11.06 12.44 -7.98
N GLY A 105 11.93 11.45 -8.19
CA GLY A 105 11.95 10.21 -7.42
C GLY A 105 10.78 9.25 -7.70
N VAL A 106 10.09 9.40 -8.83
CA VAL A 106 8.98 8.51 -9.18
C VAL A 106 9.44 7.42 -10.13
N THR A 107 9.00 6.20 -9.86
CA THR A 107 9.00 5.11 -10.85
C THR A 107 7.56 4.97 -11.37
N PRO A 108 7.35 5.01 -12.69
CA PRO A 108 6.00 5.15 -13.23
C PRO A 108 5.20 3.85 -13.17
N VAL A 109 3.93 3.95 -12.78
CA VAL A 109 2.94 2.89 -12.98
C VAL A 109 2.16 3.19 -14.26
N ALA A 110 2.13 2.23 -15.18
CA ALA A 110 1.38 2.34 -16.42
C ALA A 110 -0.13 2.27 -16.17
N LEU A 111 -0.89 3.17 -16.81
CA LEU A 111 -2.34 3.20 -16.67
C LEU A 111 -2.99 2.07 -17.47
N LEU A 112 -3.43 1.04 -16.77
CA LEU A 112 -4.25 -0.04 -17.31
C LEU A 112 -5.73 0.28 -17.11
N ARG A 113 -6.46 0.45 -18.22
CA ARG A 113 -7.83 0.96 -18.24
C ARG A 113 -8.74 0.06 -19.07
N GLU A 114 -9.88 -0.28 -18.49
CA GLU A 114 -10.96 -0.98 -19.21
C GLU A 114 -11.47 -0.11 -20.36
N GLY A 115 -11.82 -0.75 -21.49
CA GLY A 115 -12.37 -0.08 -22.67
C GLY A 115 -11.36 0.72 -23.51
N VAL A 116 -10.07 0.73 -23.14
CA VAL A 116 -9.01 1.39 -23.92
C VAL A 116 -8.31 0.38 -24.84
N PRO A 117 -7.99 0.72 -26.11
CA PRO A 117 -7.27 -0.18 -26.99
C PRO A 117 -5.92 -0.63 -26.41
N GLY A 118 -5.68 -1.95 -26.38
CA GLY A 118 -4.47 -2.53 -25.80
C GLY A 118 -3.16 -1.99 -26.40
N ARG A 119 -3.16 -1.57 -27.67
CA ARG A 119 -2.00 -0.94 -28.31
C ARG A 119 -1.54 0.34 -27.60
N ALA A 120 -2.47 1.17 -27.12
CA ALA A 120 -2.12 2.41 -26.42
C ALA A 120 -1.46 2.11 -25.07
N PHE A 121 -1.97 1.10 -24.35
CA PHE A 121 -1.39 0.61 -23.11
C PHE A 121 0.02 0.04 -23.32
N VAL A 122 0.20 -0.90 -24.25
CA VAL A 122 1.51 -1.50 -24.53
C VAL A 122 2.53 -0.44 -24.94
N ARG A 123 2.14 0.52 -25.80
CA ARG A 123 3.03 1.62 -26.19
C ARG A 123 3.41 2.53 -25.02
N GLN A 124 2.51 2.77 -24.07
CA GLN A 124 2.82 3.50 -22.85
C GLN A 124 3.86 2.74 -22.02
N VAL A 125 3.72 1.43 -21.83
CA VAL A 125 4.68 0.62 -21.06
C VAL A 125 6.08 0.73 -21.64
N ILE A 126 6.23 0.54 -22.96
CA ILE A 126 7.53 0.66 -23.66
C ILE A 126 8.15 2.06 -23.47
N LEU A 127 7.33 3.12 -23.58
CA LEU A 127 7.85 4.48 -23.46
C LEU A 127 8.25 4.81 -22.01
N LEU A 128 7.46 4.38 -21.03
CA LEU A 128 7.78 4.54 -19.62
C LEU A 128 9.06 3.78 -19.24
N GLU A 129 9.22 2.54 -19.72
CA GLU A 129 10.45 1.77 -19.52
C GLU A 129 11.68 2.53 -20.03
N ARG A 130 11.63 3.02 -21.27
CA ARG A 130 12.75 3.75 -21.89
C ARG A 130 13.06 5.08 -21.22
N GLU A 131 12.03 5.79 -20.76
CA GLU A 131 12.17 7.12 -20.16
C GLU A 131 12.65 7.05 -18.70
N PHE A 132 12.29 6.00 -17.95
CA PHE A 132 12.55 5.91 -16.50
C PHE A 132 13.48 4.75 -16.12
N GLY A 133 13.84 3.86 -17.05
CA GLY A 133 14.64 2.66 -16.79
C GLY A 133 13.90 1.54 -16.05
N ALA A 134 12.69 1.79 -15.57
CA ALA A 134 11.78 0.80 -15.02
C ALA A 134 10.33 1.25 -15.17
N VAL A 135 9.41 0.28 -15.24
CA VAL A 135 7.98 0.51 -15.33
C VAL A 135 7.23 -0.52 -14.49
N VAL A 136 6.13 -0.11 -13.89
CA VAL A 136 5.25 -0.98 -13.12
C VAL A 136 3.91 -1.12 -13.82
N ILE A 137 3.35 -2.34 -13.85
CA ILE A 137 1.97 -2.58 -14.24
C ILE A 137 1.21 -3.03 -13.00
N ARG A 138 0.18 -2.28 -12.58
CA ARG A 138 -0.73 -2.71 -11.50
C ARG A 138 -2.07 -3.14 -12.09
N SER A 139 -2.38 -4.42 -11.98
CA SER A 139 -3.71 -4.94 -12.32
C SER A 139 -4.57 -5.08 -11.07
N ARG A 140 -5.78 -4.53 -11.13
CA ARG A 140 -6.83 -4.69 -10.09
C ARG A 140 -7.85 -5.78 -10.47
N GLN A 141 -7.69 -6.35 -11.66
CA GLN A 141 -8.52 -7.40 -12.24
C GLN A 141 -7.62 -8.42 -12.96
N PRO A 142 -6.74 -9.14 -12.24
CA PRO A 142 -5.67 -9.95 -12.86
C PRO A 142 -6.15 -10.95 -13.89
N ALA A 143 -7.29 -11.61 -13.64
CA ALA A 143 -7.89 -12.52 -14.59
C ALA A 143 -8.29 -11.86 -15.92
N GLN A 144 -8.88 -10.66 -15.86
CA GLN A 144 -9.35 -9.90 -17.02
C GLN A 144 -8.18 -9.25 -17.77
N ASP A 145 -7.17 -8.80 -17.03
CA ASP A 145 -6.03 -8.04 -17.53
C ASP A 145 -4.89 -8.89 -18.10
N LEU A 146 -4.95 -10.22 -17.91
CA LEU A 146 -3.84 -11.15 -18.25
C LEU A 146 -3.31 -10.95 -19.67
N ALA A 147 -4.19 -10.85 -20.66
CA ALA A 147 -3.77 -10.68 -22.05
C ALA A 147 -3.02 -9.36 -22.28
N ALA A 148 -3.43 -8.28 -21.62
CA ALA A 148 -2.75 -6.99 -21.72
C ALA A 148 -1.39 -7.03 -21.00
N MET A 149 -1.32 -7.68 -19.84
CA MET A 149 -0.07 -7.87 -19.10
C MET A 149 0.93 -8.71 -19.90
N GLN A 150 0.50 -9.82 -20.51
CA GLN A 150 1.36 -10.65 -21.37
C GLN A 150 1.82 -9.90 -22.62
N ALA A 151 0.94 -9.14 -23.27
CA ALA A 151 1.31 -8.33 -24.44
C ALA A 151 2.34 -7.24 -24.10
N ALA A 152 2.22 -6.61 -22.92
CA ALA A 152 3.20 -5.64 -22.44
C ALA A 152 4.53 -6.31 -22.06
N LEU A 153 4.47 -7.44 -21.35
CA LEU A 153 5.63 -8.25 -20.97
C LEU A 153 6.44 -8.72 -22.19
N SER A 154 5.78 -9.10 -23.28
CA SER A 154 6.47 -9.49 -24.52
C SER A 154 7.03 -8.30 -25.32
N ALA A 155 6.69 -7.07 -24.95
CA ALA A 155 7.00 -5.88 -25.76
C ALA A 155 8.02 -4.93 -25.11
N VAL A 156 8.29 -5.07 -23.81
CA VAL A 156 9.37 -4.34 -23.13
C VAL A 156 10.74 -4.70 -23.71
N ASP A 157 11.68 -3.77 -23.64
CA ASP A 157 13.04 -3.96 -24.14
C ASP A 157 13.83 -4.94 -23.25
N ASP A 158 13.63 -4.88 -21.91
CA ASP A 158 14.18 -5.82 -20.94
C ASP A 158 13.15 -6.11 -19.83
N VAL A 159 12.79 -7.38 -19.66
CA VAL A 159 11.86 -7.85 -18.62
C VAL A 159 12.34 -7.49 -17.21
N ASN A 160 13.65 -7.32 -17.02
CA ASN A 160 14.20 -6.90 -15.74
C ASN A 160 13.85 -5.44 -15.37
N ASN A 161 13.35 -4.63 -16.30
CA ASN A 161 12.86 -3.29 -16.02
C ASN A 161 11.38 -3.29 -15.60
N LEU A 162 10.70 -4.44 -15.64
CA LEU A 162 9.26 -4.55 -15.42
C LEU A 162 8.94 -5.22 -14.07
N LEU A 163 8.01 -4.61 -13.34
CA LEU A 163 7.33 -5.23 -12.20
C LEU A 163 5.82 -5.31 -12.47
N ILE A 164 5.23 -6.48 -12.28
CA ILE A 164 3.78 -6.67 -12.34
C ILE A 164 3.22 -6.81 -10.92
N ILE A 165 2.32 -5.92 -10.52
CA ILE A 165 1.60 -5.97 -9.25
C ILE A 165 0.19 -6.54 -9.50
N LEU A 166 -0.10 -7.68 -8.89
CA LEU A 166 -1.43 -8.27 -8.83
C LEU A 166 -2.13 -7.75 -7.57
N ASP A 167 -2.98 -6.75 -7.73
CA ASP A 167 -3.77 -6.19 -6.62
C ASP A 167 -5.09 -6.95 -6.51
N LEU A 168 -5.15 -7.87 -5.55
CA LEU A 168 -6.29 -8.75 -5.32
C LEU A 168 -7.43 -8.09 -4.51
N GLY A 169 -7.22 -6.85 -4.05
CA GLY A 169 -8.21 -6.09 -3.29
C GLY A 169 -8.47 -6.66 -1.90
N TYR A 170 -9.73 -6.64 -1.47
CA TYR A 170 -10.13 -7.14 -0.16
C TYR A 170 -10.30 -8.66 -0.18
N ILE A 171 -9.61 -9.38 0.71
CA ILE A 171 -9.52 -10.86 0.64
C ILE A 171 -10.15 -11.60 1.82
N ARG A 172 -10.58 -10.90 2.88
CA ARG A 172 -11.15 -11.58 4.06
C ARG A 172 -12.44 -12.31 3.67
N GLY A 173 -12.45 -13.63 3.88
CA GLY A 173 -13.54 -14.52 3.48
C GLY A 173 -13.45 -15.02 2.03
N ALA A 174 -12.34 -14.75 1.33
CA ALA A 174 -12.13 -15.14 -0.06
C ALA A 174 -10.66 -15.50 -0.35
N VAL A 175 -9.93 -16.09 0.61
CA VAL A 175 -8.50 -16.41 0.46
C VAL A 175 -8.28 -17.45 -0.64
N ASP A 176 -8.91 -18.63 -0.53
CA ASP A 176 -8.76 -19.73 -1.49
C ASP A 176 -8.99 -19.32 -2.96
N PRO A 177 -10.10 -18.66 -3.34
CA PRO A 177 -10.28 -18.25 -4.73
C PRO A 177 -9.23 -17.22 -5.19
N LYS A 178 -8.73 -16.36 -4.29
CA LYS A 178 -7.70 -15.36 -4.60
C LYS A 178 -6.32 -15.98 -4.72
N GLU A 179 -6.00 -16.97 -3.90
CA GLU A 179 -4.82 -17.82 -3.99
C GLU A 179 -4.77 -18.54 -5.34
N THR A 180 -5.86 -19.20 -5.72
CA THR A 180 -5.97 -19.94 -6.98
C THR A 180 -5.86 -19.00 -8.18
N GLU A 181 -6.49 -17.82 -8.11
CA GLU A 181 -6.34 -16.79 -9.14
C GLU A 181 -4.87 -16.34 -9.27
N ALA A 182 -4.23 -15.97 -8.15
CA ALA A 182 -2.85 -15.49 -8.13
C ALA A 182 -1.88 -16.51 -8.73
N ARG A 183 -1.93 -17.77 -8.29
CA ARG A 183 -1.08 -18.85 -8.83
C ARG A 183 -1.24 -19.03 -10.34
N ARG A 184 -2.49 -19.04 -10.81
CA ARG A 184 -2.79 -19.18 -12.25
C ARG A 184 -2.20 -18.03 -13.05
N ILE A 185 -2.35 -16.79 -12.57
CA ILE A 185 -1.82 -15.61 -13.26
C ILE A 185 -0.30 -15.58 -13.24
N ILE A 186 0.33 -15.83 -12.09
CA ILE A 186 1.79 -15.89 -11.96
C ILE A 186 2.37 -16.95 -12.92
N SER A 187 1.76 -18.15 -12.97
CA SER A 187 2.19 -19.22 -13.88
C SER A 187 2.04 -18.83 -15.36
N ALA A 188 0.93 -18.18 -15.72
CA ALA A 188 0.70 -17.71 -17.08
C ALA A 188 1.69 -16.61 -17.51
N LEU A 189 2.00 -15.67 -16.61
CA LEU A 189 3.03 -14.65 -16.86
C LEU A 189 4.42 -15.27 -17.00
N ARG A 190 4.76 -16.25 -16.15
CA ARG A 190 6.04 -16.97 -16.22
C ARG A 190 6.18 -17.91 -17.42
N THR A 191 5.05 -18.34 -18.00
CA THR A 191 5.04 -19.03 -19.29
C THR A 191 5.41 -18.07 -20.43
N THR A 192 5.06 -16.79 -20.32
CA THR A 192 5.46 -15.75 -21.28
C THR A 192 6.92 -15.37 -21.09
N ASP A 193 7.36 -15.12 -19.85
CA ASP A 193 8.77 -14.94 -19.52
C ASP A 193 9.06 -15.43 -18.09
N PRO A 194 9.95 -16.41 -17.89
CA PRO A 194 10.18 -17.01 -16.58
C PRO A 194 10.84 -16.08 -15.56
N THR A 195 11.45 -14.97 -15.99
CA THR A 195 12.18 -14.01 -15.15
C THR A 195 11.32 -12.86 -14.65
N VAL A 196 10.06 -12.76 -15.08
CA VAL A 196 9.17 -11.67 -14.70
C VAL A 196 9.01 -11.55 -13.18
N ARG A 197 9.22 -10.33 -12.66
CA ARG A 197 8.97 -10.02 -11.25
C ARG A 197 7.48 -9.77 -11.02
N VAL A 198 6.95 -10.43 -9.99
CA VAL A 198 5.55 -10.29 -9.58
C VAL A 198 5.48 -9.90 -8.11
N CYS A 199 4.64 -8.92 -7.80
CA CYS A 199 4.20 -8.61 -6.45
C CYS A 199 2.72 -8.98 -6.31
N VAL A 200 2.35 -9.57 -5.18
CA VAL A 200 0.94 -9.80 -4.83
C VAL A 200 0.57 -8.84 -3.70
N THR A 201 -0.40 -7.98 -3.98
CA THR A 201 -0.91 -6.98 -3.03
C THR A 201 -2.35 -7.28 -2.69
N SER A 202 -2.70 -7.23 -1.40
CA SER A 202 -4.07 -7.41 -0.94
C SER A 202 -4.29 -6.77 0.44
N SER A 203 -5.51 -6.80 0.94
CA SER A 203 -5.79 -6.36 2.32
C SER A 203 -6.94 -7.15 2.92
N SER A 204 -6.78 -7.50 4.18
CA SER A 204 -7.85 -8.09 4.99
C SER A 204 -8.37 -7.10 6.04
N TYR A 205 -7.89 -5.86 6.07
CA TYR A 205 -8.35 -4.85 7.02
C TYR A 205 -9.78 -4.41 6.67
N PRO A 206 -10.77 -4.61 7.55
CA PRO A 206 -12.17 -4.45 7.17
C PRO A 206 -12.60 -2.98 7.09
N LYS A 207 -13.64 -2.72 6.31
CA LYS A 207 -14.33 -1.42 6.25
C LYS A 207 -14.81 -0.96 7.63
N ALA A 208 -15.30 -1.88 8.45
CA ALA A 208 -15.74 -1.63 9.82
C ALA A 208 -15.33 -2.77 10.74
N VAL A 209 -14.49 -2.46 11.74
CA VAL A 209 -14.03 -3.46 12.71
C VAL A 209 -15.12 -3.87 13.70
N SER A 210 -16.17 -3.06 13.87
CA SER A 210 -17.23 -3.28 14.86
C SER A 210 -18.01 -4.58 14.66
N VAL A 211 -17.98 -5.14 13.45
CA VAL A 211 -18.59 -6.44 13.12
C VAL A 211 -17.85 -7.59 13.79
N TYR A 212 -16.58 -7.39 14.16
CA TYR A 212 -15.71 -8.39 14.78
C TYR A 212 -15.58 -8.19 16.29
N GLY A 213 -16.34 -7.28 16.88
CA GLY A 213 -16.27 -6.90 18.28
C GLY A 213 -16.69 -5.45 18.51
N GLU A 214 -17.64 -5.25 19.42
CA GLU A 214 -18.14 -3.90 19.69
C GLU A 214 -17.07 -3.03 20.36
N PHE A 215 -16.40 -3.56 21.38
CA PHE A 215 -15.51 -2.80 22.25
C PHE A 215 -14.02 -3.13 22.06
N GLN A 216 -13.70 -4.33 21.60
CA GLN A 216 -12.34 -4.77 21.34
C GLN A 216 -12.37 -5.97 20.41
N GLY A 217 -11.23 -6.24 19.78
CA GLY A 217 -11.07 -7.45 18.99
C GLY A 217 -9.65 -7.58 18.45
N SER A 218 -9.43 -8.74 17.85
CA SER A 218 -8.20 -9.12 17.17
C SER A 218 -8.56 -9.49 15.73
N LEU A 219 -7.76 -9.02 14.77
CA LEU A 219 -7.96 -9.25 13.35
C LEU A 219 -6.65 -9.74 12.74
N GLU A 220 -6.63 -10.99 12.29
CA GLU A 220 -5.47 -11.56 11.60
C GLU A 220 -5.17 -10.82 10.28
N ILE A 221 -3.89 -10.71 9.95
CA ILE A 221 -3.37 -10.17 8.69
C ILE A 221 -3.32 -11.32 7.68
N ILE A 222 -4.45 -11.57 7.03
CA ILE A 222 -4.66 -12.75 6.16
C ILE A 222 -3.83 -12.66 4.87
N GLU A 223 -3.44 -11.46 4.45
CA GLU A 223 -2.61 -11.25 3.27
C GLU A 223 -1.22 -11.90 3.37
N ARG A 224 -0.68 -12.09 4.59
CA ARG A 224 0.53 -12.89 4.81
C ARG A 224 0.30 -14.38 4.63
N GLU A 225 -0.86 -14.88 5.08
CA GLU A 225 -1.27 -16.27 4.84
C GLU A 225 -1.40 -16.53 3.34
N LEU A 226 -2.11 -15.67 2.61
CA LEU A 226 -2.23 -15.75 1.16
C LEU A 226 -0.85 -15.78 0.48
N HIS A 227 0.06 -14.89 0.87
CA HIS A 227 1.41 -14.82 0.31
C HIS A 227 2.21 -16.11 0.57
N ALA A 228 2.15 -16.66 1.78
CA ALA A 228 2.73 -17.96 2.08
C ALA A 228 2.10 -19.08 1.25
N GLN A 229 0.76 -19.09 1.13
CA GLN A 229 0.01 -20.10 0.39
C GLN A 229 0.31 -20.09 -1.11
N ILE A 230 0.71 -18.98 -1.73
CA ILE A 230 1.13 -18.96 -3.14
C ILE A 230 2.60 -19.39 -3.34
N GLY A 231 3.39 -19.50 -2.27
CA GLY A 231 4.80 -19.89 -2.27
C GLY A 231 5.79 -18.85 -1.72
N GLY A 232 5.30 -17.79 -1.07
CA GLY A 232 6.14 -16.83 -0.36
C GLY A 232 7.07 -16.01 -1.26
N ASP A 233 8.20 -15.58 -0.70
CA ASP A 233 9.16 -14.67 -1.35
C ASP A 233 9.86 -15.30 -2.57
N GLU A 234 9.91 -16.64 -2.67
CA GLU A 234 10.41 -17.34 -3.87
C GLU A 234 9.48 -17.16 -5.07
N VAL A 235 8.18 -16.91 -4.83
CA VAL A 235 7.17 -16.81 -5.87
C VAL A 235 6.78 -15.37 -6.16
N ALA A 236 6.61 -14.52 -5.16
CA ALA A 236 6.22 -13.13 -5.37
C ALA A 236 6.69 -12.22 -4.24
N ILE A 237 6.90 -10.95 -4.55
CA ILE A 237 7.14 -9.91 -3.55
C ILE A 237 5.85 -9.68 -2.75
N TYR A 238 5.94 -9.62 -1.43
CA TYR A 238 4.82 -9.29 -0.56
C TYR A 238 4.42 -7.82 -0.70
N GLY A 239 3.12 -7.57 -0.86
CA GLY A 239 2.53 -6.23 -0.77
C GLY A 239 1.20 -6.26 -0.03
N ASP A 240 0.82 -5.11 0.53
CA ASP A 240 -0.46 -4.93 1.20
C ASP A 240 -1.01 -3.51 0.97
N HIS A 241 -2.20 -3.22 1.50
CA HIS A 241 -2.74 -1.85 1.53
C HIS A 241 -2.49 -1.14 2.86
N ALA A 242 -1.33 -1.35 3.49
CA ALA A 242 -0.89 -0.63 4.69
C ALA A 242 -1.92 -0.55 5.85
N SER A 243 -2.62 -1.65 6.13
CA SER A 243 -3.74 -1.69 7.10
C SER A 243 -4.90 -0.72 6.76
N ILE A 244 -5.21 -0.62 5.47
CA ILE A 244 -6.30 0.19 4.94
C ILE A 244 -7.24 -0.71 4.12
N TYR A 245 -8.54 -0.44 4.23
CA TYR A 245 -9.53 -1.06 3.36
C TYR A 245 -9.28 -0.60 1.90
N PRO A 246 -9.03 -1.55 0.97
CA PRO A 246 -8.44 -1.25 -0.33
C PRO A 246 -9.42 -0.49 -1.23
N GLU A 247 -10.70 -0.81 -1.15
CA GLU A 247 -11.75 -0.19 -1.94
C GLU A 247 -12.17 1.16 -1.35
N PRO A 248 -12.22 2.24 -2.14
CA PRO A 248 -12.89 3.46 -1.76
C PRO A 248 -14.36 3.24 -1.45
N PHE A 249 -14.82 3.87 -0.40
CA PHE A 249 -16.21 3.98 -0.05
C PHE A 249 -16.50 5.41 0.36
N GLU A 250 -17.72 5.87 0.09
CA GLU A 250 -18.17 7.12 0.66
C GLU A 250 -18.37 6.94 2.17
N PRO A 251 -17.73 7.77 3.02
CA PRO A 251 -17.94 7.69 4.43
C PRO A 251 -19.39 8.05 4.74
N VAL A 252 -20.13 7.09 5.32
CA VAL A 252 -21.46 7.36 5.85
C VAL A 252 -21.30 8.33 7.01
N ILE A 253 -22.10 9.40 7.02
CA ILE A 253 -22.17 10.33 8.15
C ILE A 253 -22.71 9.55 9.35
N SER A 254 -21.81 9.06 10.19
CA SER A 254 -22.14 8.40 11.45
C SER A 254 -21.33 9.01 12.59
N ARG A 255 -21.86 8.93 13.81
CA ARG A 255 -21.05 9.22 15.00
C ARG A 255 -19.95 8.17 15.08
N PHE A 256 -18.71 8.59 14.87
CA PHE A 256 -17.57 7.72 15.08
C PHE A 256 -17.43 7.41 16.58
N VAL A 257 -16.95 6.20 16.87
CA VAL A 257 -16.55 5.82 18.23
C VAL A 257 -15.02 5.82 18.23
N PRO A 258 -14.36 6.53 19.18
CA PRO A 258 -12.91 6.48 19.33
C PRO A 258 -12.39 5.06 19.29
N ARG A 259 -11.36 4.86 18.46
CA ARG A 259 -10.69 3.57 18.24
C ARG A 259 -9.20 3.80 18.14
N ILE A 260 -8.44 2.97 18.84
CA ILE A 260 -7.01 2.80 18.61
C ILE A 260 -6.80 1.37 18.17
N ASP A 261 -6.02 1.21 17.10
CA ASP A 261 -5.54 -0.07 16.61
C ASP A 261 -4.04 -0.19 16.99
N TYR A 262 -3.58 -1.37 17.39
CA TYR A 262 -2.18 -1.70 17.62
C TYR A 262 -1.77 -2.84 16.69
N CYS A 263 -0.63 -2.69 16.02
CA CYS A 263 -0.19 -3.61 14.97
C CYS A 263 0.87 -4.57 15.51
N LEU A 264 0.58 -5.86 15.42
CA LEU A 264 1.53 -6.94 15.54
C LEU A 264 1.96 -7.38 14.14
N GLU A 265 2.82 -8.39 14.06
CA GLU A 265 3.33 -8.95 12.80
C GLU A 265 2.24 -9.61 11.96
N TYR A 266 1.33 -10.35 12.59
CA TYR A 266 0.29 -11.13 11.93
C TYR A 266 -1.12 -10.74 12.35
N THR A 267 -1.28 -9.68 13.13
CA THR A 267 -2.57 -9.34 13.74
C THR A 267 -2.68 -7.84 14.03
N TRP A 268 -3.88 -7.29 13.89
CA TRP A 268 -4.26 -6.00 14.45
C TRP A 268 -5.14 -6.19 15.67
N LEU A 269 -4.70 -5.67 16.81
CA LEU A 269 -5.53 -5.52 18.00
C LEU A 269 -6.23 -4.17 17.93
N TYR A 270 -7.47 -4.08 18.39
CA TYR A 270 -8.13 -2.78 18.52
C TYR A 270 -8.96 -2.68 19.79
N HIS A 271 -9.04 -1.47 20.32
CA HIS A 271 -9.97 -1.10 21.38
C HIS A 271 -10.83 0.08 20.93
N ARG A 272 -12.11 0.04 21.28
CA ARG A 272 -13.14 1.04 20.97
C ARG A 272 -13.87 1.47 22.22
N ARG A 273 -13.91 2.77 22.49
CA ARG A 273 -14.58 3.33 23.66
C ARG A 273 -15.30 4.60 23.24
N ARG A 274 -16.53 4.76 23.71
CA ARG A 274 -17.27 6.00 23.53
C ARG A 274 -16.63 7.11 24.37
N GLU A 275 -16.88 8.37 24.01
CA GLU A 275 -16.29 9.53 24.71
C GLU A 275 -16.65 9.56 26.21
N ASP A 276 -17.90 9.20 26.55
CA ASP A 276 -18.37 9.08 27.93
C ASP A 276 -17.74 7.91 28.71
N ALA A 277 -17.12 6.96 28.01
CA ALA A 277 -16.35 5.85 28.56
C ALA A 277 -14.83 6.05 28.44
N GLY A 278 -14.36 7.30 28.33
CA GLY A 278 -12.95 7.68 28.32
C GLY A 278 -12.27 7.71 26.94
N GLY A 279 -13.01 7.43 25.87
CA GLY A 279 -12.58 7.65 24.48
C GLY A 279 -11.20 7.08 24.14
N TYR A 280 -10.40 7.83 23.39
CA TYR A 280 -9.06 7.41 22.96
C TYR A 280 -8.11 7.14 24.13
N ALA A 281 -8.21 7.87 25.24
CA ALA A 281 -7.34 7.67 26.40
C ALA A 281 -7.57 6.30 27.06
N GLU A 282 -8.83 5.87 27.19
CA GLU A 282 -9.15 4.51 27.64
C GLU A 282 -8.68 3.45 26.64
N CYS A 283 -8.90 3.65 25.34
CA CYS A 283 -8.38 2.73 24.31
C CYS A 283 -6.87 2.54 24.43
N ALA A 284 -6.11 3.62 24.64
CA ALA A 284 -4.66 3.58 24.77
C ALA A 284 -4.24 2.81 26.03
N ARG A 285 -4.89 3.05 27.17
CA ARG A 285 -4.62 2.32 28.42
C ARG A 285 -4.84 0.82 28.27
N GLN A 286 -5.90 0.42 27.57
CA GLN A 286 -6.19 -0.99 27.33
C GLN A 286 -5.15 -1.66 26.42
N ILE A 287 -4.69 -0.97 25.37
CA ILE A 287 -3.61 -1.48 24.51
C ILE A 287 -2.32 -1.67 25.29
N VAL A 288 -1.90 -0.67 26.07
CA VAL A 288 -0.65 -0.73 26.86
C VAL A 288 -0.71 -1.79 27.96
N ALA A 289 -1.90 -2.11 28.46
CA ALA A 289 -2.11 -3.17 29.45
C ALA A 289 -2.20 -4.58 28.82
N SER A 290 -2.22 -4.70 27.49
CA SER A 290 -2.26 -5.99 26.79
C SER A 290 -0.95 -6.77 27.00
N ALA A 291 -1.04 -8.10 27.05
CA ALA A 291 0.13 -8.98 27.06
C ALA A 291 0.96 -8.86 25.76
N ASP A 292 0.34 -8.43 24.66
CA ASP A 292 1.00 -8.24 23.37
C ASP A 292 1.68 -6.87 23.23
N TRP A 293 1.60 -6.02 24.26
CA TRP A 293 2.28 -4.74 24.24
C TRP A 293 3.80 -4.94 24.21
N ASP A 294 4.45 -4.28 23.25
CA ASP A 294 5.90 -4.36 23.05
C ASP A 294 6.53 -3.00 23.38
N PRO A 295 7.15 -2.86 24.57
CA PRO A 295 7.79 -1.61 24.97
C PRO A 295 8.96 -1.22 24.06
N ALA A 296 9.68 -2.17 23.48
CA ALA A 296 10.81 -1.87 22.60
C ALA A 296 10.31 -1.23 21.31
N PHE A 297 9.30 -1.83 20.69
CA PHE A 297 8.64 -1.23 19.53
C PHE A 297 8.06 0.15 19.83
N ALA A 298 7.49 0.36 21.01
CA ALA A 298 6.95 1.65 21.42
C ALA A 298 7.99 2.74 21.70
N ASN A 299 9.25 2.36 21.96
CA ASN A 299 10.33 3.33 22.11
C ASN A 299 10.81 3.85 20.75
N ASP A 300 10.77 3.02 19.71
CA ASP A 300 11.36 3.33 18.40
C ASP A 300 10.31 3.83 17.38
N VAL A 301 9.07 3.36 17.49
CA VAL A 301 8.02 3.64 16.50
C VAL A 301 7.06 4.73 16.97
N TRP A 302 6.97 5.80 16.17
CA TRP A 302 6.15 6.99 16.45
C TRP A 302 4.71 6.68 16.85
N GLY A 303 4.03 5.82 16.09
CA GLY A 303 2.63 5.48 16.34
C GLY A 303 2.43 4.79 17.71
N ALA A 304 3.31 3.85 18.06
CA ALA A 304 3.26 3.14 19.32
C ALA A 304 3.66 4.06 20.49
N ALA A 305 4.68 4.91 20.31
CA ALA A 305 5.08 5.92 21.29
C ALA A 305 3.92 6.88 21.64
N LEU A 306 3.10 7.25 20.65
CA LEU A 306 1.93 8.08 20.85
C LEU A 306 0.84 7.37 21.67
N ILE A 307 0.59 6.08 21.42
CA ILE A 307 -0.33 5.27 22.23
C ILE A 307 0.17 5.25 23.68
N ALA A 308 1.46 4.95 23.90
CA ALA A 308 2.06 4.89 25.23
C ALA A 308 1.92 6.24 25.98
N ARG A 309 2.17 7.36 25.29
CA ARG A 309 2.05 8.70 25.86
C ARG A 309 0.60 9.06 26.17
N THR A 310 -0.34 8.71 25.30
CA THR A 310 -1.78 8.93 25.51
C THR A 310 -2.28 8.12 26.70
N ALA A 311 -1.86 6.85 26.82
CA ALA A 311 -2.20 5.99 27.95
C ALA A 311 -1.68 6.54 29.29
N ARG A 312 -0.42 6.99 29.30
CA ARG A 312 0.26 7.49 30.51
C ARG A 312 -0.28 8.83 31.00
N THR A 313 -0.56 9.76 30.09
CA THR A 313 -0.98 11.13 30.44
C THR A 313 -2.49 11.27 30.56
N GLY A 314 -3.27 10.38 29.93
CA GLY A 314 -4.71 10.54 29.76
C GLY A 314 -5.12 11.67 28.82
N VAL A 315 -4.15 12.34 28.16
CA VAL A 315 -4.39 13.49 27.28
C VAL A 315 -4.29 13.05 25.82
N VAL A 316 -5.33 13.34 25.05
CA VAL A 316 -5.33 13.19 23.59
C VAL A 316 -4.70 14.43 22.97
N GLU A 317 -3.63 14.26 22.21
CA GLU A 317 -2.92 15.38 21.59
C GLU A 317 -3.82 16.21 20.65
N PRO A 318 -3.57 17.53 20.51
CA PRO A 318 -4.26 18.36 19.54
C PRO A 318 -4.26 17.74 18.13
N GLY A 319 -5.44 17.70 17.51
CA GLY A 319 -5.65 17.05 16.21
C GLY A 319 -6.00 15.56 16.30
N PHE A 320 -5.68 14.86 17.38
CA PHE A 320 -6.02 13.43 17.57
C PHE A 320 -7.43 13.20 18.13
N GLY A 321 -8.25 14.25 18.26
CA GLY A 321 -9.68 14.13 18.58
C GLY A 321 -10.55 13.59 17.43
N SER A 322 -9.95 13.17 16.30
CA SER A 322 -10.66 12.62 15.15
C SER A 322 -9.98 11.34 14.62
N PRO A 323 -10.72 10.44 13.93
CA PRO A 323 -10.18 9.15 13.49
C PRO A 323 -8.99 9.24 12.52
N ALA A 324 -8.91 10.31 11.72
CA ALA A 324 -7.91 10.42 10.65
C ALA A 324 -6.47 10.30 11.16
N ASN A 325 -6.16 10.91 12.30
CA ASN A 325 -4.80 10.86 12.84
C ASN A 325 -4.48 9.52 13.54
N TRP A 326 -5.49 8.82 14.06
CA TRP A 326 -5.31 7.45 14.55
C TRP A 326 -5.18 6.42 13.41
N ILE A 327 -5.76 6.69 12.24
CA ILE A 327 -5.45 5.93 11.02
C ILE A 327 -3.99 6.13 10.63
N ALA A 328 -3.45 7.35 10.71
CA ALA A 328 -2.03 7.60 10.44
C ALA A 328 -1.12 6.80 11.40
N VAL A 329 -1.47 6.75 12.69
CA VAL A 329 -0.79 5.92 13.71
C VAL A 329 -0.77 4.45 13.33
N ARG A 330 -1.91 3.91 12.87
CA ARG A 330 -2.00 2.51 12.42
C ARG A 330 -1.16 2.25 11.16
N VAL A 331 -1.25 3.11 10.15
CA VAL A 331 -0.45 3.00 8.91
C VAL A 331 1.03 2.96 9.25
N ASN A 332 1.49 3.86 10.12
CA ASN A 332 2.87 3.89 10.59
C ASN A 332 3.29 2.57 11.24
N MET A 333 2.59 2.12 12.30
CA MET A 333 2.96 0.89 13.01
C MET A 333 2.90 -0.35 12.13
N HIS A 334 1.92 -0.43 11.23
CA HIS A 334 1.78 -1.58 10.35
C HIS A 334 2.93 -1.66 9.35
N ILE A 335 3.27 -0.56 8.66
CA ILE A 335 4.39 -0.55 7.71
C ILE A 335 5.71 -0.87 8.44
N GLU A 336 5.95 -0.33 9.64
CA GLU A 336 7.13 -0.65 10.45
C GLU A 336 7.23 -2.15 10.76
N ARG A 337 6.11 -2.77 11.19
CA ARG A 337 6.07 -4.22 11.47
C ARG A 337 6.30 -5.04 10.22
N GLN A 338 5.64 -4.72 9.11
CA GLN A 338 5.72 -5.51 7.88
C GLN A 338 7.08 -5.37 7.19
N ALA A 339 7.70 -4.18 7.24
CA ALA A 339 9.05 -3.97 6.72
C ALA A 339 10.10 -4.74 7.54
N ASN A 340 10.02 -4.67 8.88
CA ASN A 340 10.91 -5.44 9.75
C ASN A 340 10.75 -6.95 9.54
N LEU A 341 9.50 -7.44 9.48
CA LEU A 341 9.21 -8.85 9.21
C LEU A 341 9.79 -9.31 7.86
N ALA A 342 9.65 -8.51 6.80
CA ALA A 342 10.22 -8.84 5.49
C ALA A 342 11.76 -8.90 5.51
N ALA A 343 12.43 -8.02 6.27
CA ALA A 343 13.88 -8.07 6.46
C ALA A 343 14.31 -9.32 7.25
N SER A 344 13.60 -9.63 8.34
CA SER A 344 13.89 -10.80 9.19
C SER A 344 13.73 -12.13 8.44
N ILE A 345 12.71 -12.24 7.58
CA ILE A 345 12.52 -13.43 6.74
C ILE A 345 13.68 -13.60 5.76
N ALA A 346 14.17 -12.50 5.16
CA ALA A 346 15.30 -12.54 4.23
C ALA A 346 16.60 -12.99 4.93
N GLU A 347 16.91 -12.45 6.11
CA GLU A 347 18.08 -12.84 6.90
C GLU A 347 18.01 -14.33 7.30
N GLY A 348 16.83 -14.80 7.73
CA GLY A 348 16.63 -16.21 8.09
C GLY A 348 16.77 -17.18 6.91
N ILE A 349 16.55 -16.74 5.67
CA ILE A 349 16.82 -17.51 4.46
C ILE A 349 18.33 -17.55 4.18
N GLU A 350 19.03 -16.42 4.32
CA GLU A 350 20.49 -16.35 4.09
C GLU A 350 21.30 -17.22 5.06
N GLU A 351 20.86 -17.38 6.32
CA GLU A 351 21.52 -18.26 7.30
C GLU A 351 21.36 -19.77 7.00
N LEU A 352 20.42 -20.16 6.14
CA LEU A 352 20.17 -21.55 5.77
C LEU A 352 20.97 -22.03 4.56
N PHE A 353 21.69 -21.13 3.88
CA PHE A 353 22.56 -21.39 2.73
C PHE A 353 24.03 -21.09 3.04
#